data_AF-A0A382JJV9-F1
#
_entry.id   AF-A0A382JJV9-F1
#
_cell.length_a   1.000
_cell.length_b   1.000
_cell.length_c   1.000
_cell.angle_alpha   90.00
_cell.angle_beta   90.00
_cell.angle_gamma   90.00
#
_symmetry.space_group_name_H-M   'P 1'
#
loop_
_entity.id
_entity.type
_entity.pdbx_description
1 polymer ?
#
loop_
_entity_poly.entity_id
_entity_poly.type
_entity_poly.pdbx_seq_one_letter_code
_entity_poly.pdbx_strand_id
1 'polypeptide(L)'
;TSVAAFHGYNYLLARENLADHLNKEEKKDKIRQRLLKIRAKKVIIATGSIERPLIFNNNDRPGIMLSSAVRKYADYYGVVCGKKTVFFTNNDSAYESAISLNKKGLNVGAIIDIREKSDSKLVKEVEKIGIQVYWSHTVVDTHGYKRLKEITIMPLSKDGMSVIKKKISIKCNCLAIAGGWTPAVHLFTQSGGKLKFREEDQVFLPNVPQSKQISIGSCNGDFELNKIIKNLLKNIKNFLKIESTEYDNLNIECSSDSVKKNIWLLPSNKVIGKTKPFVDFQNDATAKDIKLALREGFRSIEHVKRYTTTGMGTDQGKLGNMHALGIVADTAGVKMGELGTTTFRPPYTPLAFGTIVGRNVGEFFDIFRKTPMHEWHKKNNAKFENVGQWKRAWYYPINNESMDEAVQRESKAARESAGILDASTLGKIDIQGTDASE
;
A
#
# COMPACT_ATOMS: atom_id res chain seq x y z
N THR A 1 14.10 -2.11 5.48
CA THR A 1 13.53 -3.05 4.49
C THR A 1 12.02 -3.03 4.53
N SER A 2 11.35 -3.16 3.39
CA SER A 2 9.88 -3.16 3.27
C SER A 2 9.42 -4.31 2.37
N VAL A 3 8.46 -5.12 2.83
CA VAL A 3 7.87 -6.19 1.99
C VAL A 3 7.02 -5.56 0.89
N ALA A 4 7.27 -5.97 -0.35
CA ALA A 4 6.62 -5.45 -1.54
C ALA A 4 5.59 -6.43 -2.12
N ALA A 5 5.78 -7.74 -1.96
CA ALA A 5 4.81 -8.73 -2.43
C ALA A 5 4.85 -9.98 -1.57
N PHE A 6 3.70 -10.65 -1.48
CA PHE A 6 3.60 -11.99 -0.92
C PHE A 6 2.87 -12.90 -1.93
N HIS A 7 3.61 -13.83 -2.53
CA HIS A 7 3.11 -14.82 -3.48
C HIS A 7 2.84 -16.17 -2.80
N GLY A 8 2.24 -17.10 -3.55
CA GLY A 8 2.01 -18.48 -3.11
C GLY A 8 3.29 -19.20 -2.63
N TYR A 9 3.09 -20.28 -1.87
CA TYR A 9 4.18 -21.11 -1.31
C TYR A 9 5.18 -20.34 -0.43
N ASN A 10 4.73 -19.31 0.29
CA ASN A 10 5.58 -18.51 1.20
C ASN A 10 6.80 -17.88 0.49
N TYR A 11 6.58 -17.33 -0.71
CA TYR A 11 7.57 -16.53 -1.43
C TYR A 11 7.26 -15.05 -1.28
N LEU A 12 8.18 -14.30 -0.67
CA LEU A 12 8.04 -12.87 -0.47
C LEU A 12 9.10 -12.13 -1.29
N LEU A 13 8.70 -10.98 -1.81
CA LEU A 13 9.62 -9.98 -2.35
C LEU A 13 9.69 -8.83 -1.36
N ALA A 14 10.91 -8.43 -0.97
CA ALA A 14 11.12 -7.27 -0.11
C ALA A 14 12.17 -6.34 -0.72
N ARG A 15 11.97 -5.04 -0.54
CA ARG A 15 12.91 -3.99 -0.93
C ARG A 15 13.68 -3.54 0.29
N GLU A 16 14.98 -3.70 0.25
CA GLU A 16 15.90 -3.04 1.15
C GLU A 16 16.31 -1.69 0.54
N ASN A 17 16.16 -0.62 1.32
CA ASN A 17 16.60 0.71 0.93
C ASN A 17 18.00 0.93 1.51
N LEU A 18 19.00 1.12 0.64
CA LEU A 18 20.40 1.21 1.03
C LEU A 18 20.91 2.65 1.01
N ALA A 19 20.48 3.45 0.03
CA ALA A 19 21.03 4.79 -0.16
C ALA A 19 19.99 5.90 -0.39
N ASP A 20 18.68 5.65 -0.52
CA ASP A 20 17.72 6.74 -0.84
C ASP A 20 17.65 7.83 0.22
N HIS A 21 17.97 7.52 1.47
CA HIS A 21 17.94 8.46 2.60
C HIS A 21 19.20 9.34 2.68
N LEU A 22 20.28 8.98 1.99
CA LEU A 22 21.54 9.72 1.99
C LEU A 22 21.45 10.99 1.12
N ASN A 23 22.39 11.91 1.27
CA ASN A 23 22.45 13.09 0.40
C ASN A 23 22.98 12.74 -1.01
N LYS A 24 22.97 13.71 -1.94
CA LYS A 24 23.35 13.44 -3.35
C LYS A 24 24.81 13.01 -3.52
N GLU A 25 25.73 13.57 -2.75
CA GLU A 25 27.16 13.27 -2.84
C GLU A 25 27.45 11.87 -2.31
N GLU A 26 26.88 11.53 -1.15
CA GLU A 26 27.03 10.22 -0.52
C GLU A 26 26.40 9.08 -1.32
N LYS A 27 25.43 9.37 -2.19
CA LYS A 27 24.74 8.41 -3.07
C LYS A 27 25.56 8.02 -4.28
N LYS A 28 26.55 8.84 -4.68
CA LYS A 28 27.31 8.63 -5.90
C LYS A 28 27.96 7.25 -5.89
N ASP A 29 27.82 6.51 -6.98
CA ASP A 29 28.38 5.17 -7.20
C ASP A 29 27.97 4.09 -6.17
N LYS A 30 26.91 4.32 -5.38
CA LYS A 30 26.37 3.35 -4.41
C LYS A 30 25.12 2.64 -4.94
N ILE A 31 24.93 1.41 -4.46
CA ILE A 31 23.71 0.65 -4.71
C ILE A 31 22.55 1.34 -3.99
N ARG A 32 21.58 1.81 -4.77
CA ARG A 32 20.41 2.54 -4.27
C ARG A 32 19.48 1.66 -3.42
N GLN A 33 19.14 0.48 -3.94
CA GLN A 33 18.15 -0.45 -3.37
C GLN A 33 18.56 -1.90 -3.70
N ARG A 34 18.11 -2.84 -2.87
CA ARG A 34 18.29 -4.29 -3.07
C ARG A 34 16.95 -5.01 -3.02
N LEU A 35 16.70 -5.90 -3.99
CA LEU A 35 15.55 -6.79 -3.99
C LEU A 35 15.91 -8.09 -3.27
N LEU A 36 15.22 -8.38 -2.18
CA LEU A 36 15.31 -9.62 -1.43
C LEU A 36 14.21 -10.58 -1.91
N LYS A 37 14.62 -11.79 -2.31
CA LYS A 37 13.74 -12.90 -2.68
C LYS A 37 13.74 -13.90 -1.54
N ILE A 38 12.66 -13.96 -0.77
CA ILE A 38 12.61 -14.68 0.51
C ILE A 38 11.67 -15.88 0.37
N ARG A 39 12.21 -17.10 0.55
CA ARG A 39 11.41 -18.33 0.67
C ARG A 39 11.35 -18.74 2.14
N ALA A 40 10.18 -18.61 2.77
CA ALA A 40 10.02 -18.91 4.19
C ALA A 40 9.26 -20.22 4.43
N LYS A 41 9.62 -20.99 5.46
CA LYS A 41 8.84 -22.18 5.86
C LYS A 41 7.49 -21.81 6.47
N LYS A 42 7.45 -20.70 7.22
CA LYS A 42 6.28 -20.14 7.89
C LYS A 42 6.32 -18.62 7.76
N VAL A 43 5.15 -17.96 7.68
CA VAL A 43 5.05 -16.48 7.61
C VAL A 43 4.09 -15.98 8.67
N ILE A 44 4.50 -14.95 9.41
CA ILE A 44 3.65 -14.22 10.36
C ILE A 44 3.41 -12.83 9.78
N ILE A 45 2.16 -12.50 9.49
CA ILE A 45 1.75 -11.21 8.94
C ILE A 45 1.32 -10.33 10.11
N ALA A 46 2.06 -9.26 10.36
CA ALA A 46 1.79 -8.26 11.41
C ALA A 46 1.77 -6.85 10.80
N THR A 47 1.04 -6.68 9.70
CA THR A 47 1.03 -5.45 8.88
C THR A 47 0.20 -4.31 9.48
N GLY A 48 -0.43 -4.54 10.62
CA GLY A 48 -1.24 -3.55 11.31
C GLY A 48 -2.51 -3.14 10.56
N SER A 49 -2.91 -1.88 10.74
CA SER A 49 -4.12 -1.31 10.16
C SER A 49 -3.87 0.12 9.71
N ILE A 50 -4.65 0.58 8.75
CA ILE A 50 -4.56 1.91 8.14
C ILE A 50 -5.72 2.75 8.66
N GLU A 51 -5.44 3.93 9.21
CA GLU A 51 -6.48 4.85 9.67
C GLU A 51 -7.29 5.36 8.47
N ARG A 52 -8.61 5.38 8.62
CA ARG A 52 -9.55 5.85 7.60
C ARG A 52 -9.80 7.35 7.75
N PRO A 53 -9.97 8.08 6.64
CA PRO A 53 -10.48 9.43 6.70
C PRO A 53 -11.96 9.45 7.11
N LEU A 54 -12.56 10.65 7.15
CA LEU A 54 -14.00 10.85 7.20
C LEU A 54 -14.42 11.58 5.92
N ILE A 55 -15.53 11.16 5.31
CA ILE A 55 -15.97 11.67 4.01
C ILE A 55 -17.06 12.71 4.23
N PHE A 56 -16.69 13.97 4.06
CA PHE A 56 -17.56 15.13 4.21
C PHE A 56 -17.19 16.19 3.18
N ASN A 57 -18.04 17.20 3.03
CA ASN A 57 -17.85 18.24 2.03
C ASN A 57 -16.53 19.04 2.25
N ASN A 58 -15.74 19.23 1.19
CA ASN A 58 -14.46 19.95 1.20
C ASN A 58 -13.45 19.35 2.20
N ASN A 59 -13.30 18.03 2.21
CA ASN A 59 -12.41 17.28 3.11
C ASN A 59 -10.96 17.14 2.60
N ASP A 60 -10.57 17.83 1.53
CA ASP A 60 -9.26 17.73 0.86
C ASP A 60 -8.31 18.91 1.15
N ARG A 61 -8.77 19.95 1.84
CA ARG A 61 -7.98 21.18 2.03
C ARG A 61 -6.65 20.94 2.77
N PRO A 62 -5.55 21.62 2.38
CA PRO A 62 -4.31 21.60 3.14
C PRO A 62 -4.52 22.01 4.61
N GLY A 63 -4.09 21.14 5.52
CA GLY A 63 -4.36 21.23 6.96
C GLY A 63 -5.37 20.21 7.47
N ILE A 64 -6.09 19.52 6.59
CA ILE A 64 -6.86 18.31 6.94
C ILE A 64 -5.91 17.12 6.87
N MET A 65 -5.79 16.36 7.95
CA MET A 65 -4.83 15.26 8.09
C MET A 65 -5.42 14.14 8.92
N LEU A 66 -4.97 12.90 8.73
CA LEU A 66 -5.29 11.78 9.61
C LEU A 66 -4.82 12.06 11.05
N SER A 67 -5.63 11.69 12.05
CA SER A 67 -5.33 11.96 13.46
C SER A 67 -4.04 11.30 13.91
N SER A 68 -3.83 10.04 13.54
CA SER A 68 -2.58 9.31 13.82
C SER A 68 -1.37 9.96 13.14
N ALA A 69 -1.54 10.55 11.95
CA ALA A 69 -0.47 11.28 11.28
C ALA A 69 -0.11 12.57 12.03
N VAL A 70 -1.11 13.36 12.45
CA VAL A 70 -0.90 14.59 13.25
C VAL A 70 -0.16 14.25 14.55
N ARG A 71 -0.61 13.21 15.25
CA ARG A 71 0.07 12.72 16.46
C ARG A 71 1.50 12.28 16.15
N LYS A 72 1.74 11.50 15.09
CA LYS A 72 3.08 11.03 14.72
C LYS A 72 4.03 12.19 14.40
N TYR A 73 3.57 13.22 13.70
CA TYR A 73 4.35 14.43 13.44
C TYR A 73 4.78 15.11 14.75
N ALA A 74 3.88 15.24 15.72
CA ALA A 74 4.21 15.83 17.01
C ALA A 74 5.13 14.90 17.85
N ASP A 75 4.78 13.62 17.98
CA ASP A 75 5.40 12.69 18.93
C ASP A 75 6.77 12.21 18.48
N TYR A 76 6.94 11.94 17.18
CA TYR A 76 8.15 11.33 16.64
C TYR A 76 9.06 12.31 15.92
N TYR A 77 8.46 13.28 15.20
CA TYR A 77 9.23 14.24 14.40
C TYR A 77 9.38 15.61 15.07
N GLY A 78 8.68 15.88 16.18
CA GLY A 78 8.69 17.19 16.84
C GLY A 78 8.10 18.31 15.98
N VAL A 79 7.21 17.98 15.03
CA VAL A 79 6.63 18.92 14.07
C VAL A 79 5.18 19.24 14.43
N VAL A 80 4.87 20.53 14.52
CA VAL A 80 3.50 21.02 14.73
C VAL A 80 2.77 21.18 13.40
N CYS A 81 1.75 20.36 13.15
CA CYS A 81 0.94 20.42 11.91
C CYS A 81 0.05 21.66 11.83
N GLY A 82 -0.33 22.24 12.97
CA GLY A 82 -1.10 23.48 13.06
C GLY A 82 -1.07 24.08 14.46
N LYS A 83 -1.17 25.40 14.54
CA LYS A 83 -1.19 26.14 15.81
C LYS A 83 -2.48 25.94 16.62
N LYS A 84 -3.58 25.57 15.96
CA LYS A 84 -4.86 25.25 16.61
C LYS A 84 -5.49 24.07 15.88
N THR A 85 -5.45 22.91 16.53
CA THR A 85 -5.91 21.64 15.98
C THR A 85 -7.31 21.31 16.49
N VAL A 86 -8.21 20.96 15.60
CA VAL A 86 -9.51 20.36 15.96
C VAL A 86 -9.50 18.91 15.52
N PHE A 87 -10.09 18.04 16.33
CA PHE A 87 -10.24 16.62 16.00
C PHE A 87 -11.66 16.33 15.52
N PHE A 88 -11.81 15.46 14.53
CA PHE A 88 -13.09 14.96 14.06
C PHE A 88 -13.05 13.44 14.00
N THR A 89 -13.94 12.76 14.74
CA THR A 89 -13.78 11.34 15.03
C THR A 89 -15.09 10.58 15.06
N ASN A 90 -14.96 9.26 14.97
CA ASN A 90 -16.01 8.29 15.24
C ASN A 90 -15.63 7.19 16.25
N ASN A 91 -14.47 7.36 16.90
CA ASN A 91 -13.83 6.40 17.79
C ASN A 91 -12.88 7.12 18.76
N ASP A 92 -12.27 6.37 19.67
CA ASP A 92 -11.43 6.94 20.74
C ASP A 92 -10.00 7.32 20.31
N SER A 93 -9.52 6.92 19.13
CA SER A 93 -8.12 7.19 18.67
C SER A 93 -7.81 8.69 18.54
N ALA A 94 -8.83 9.51 18.25
CA ALA A 94 -8.66 10.95 18.23
C ALA A 94 -8.48 11.56 19.63
N TYR A 95 -9.09 10.97 20.66
CA TYR A 95 -8.95 11.44 22.05
C TYR A 95 -7.52 11.19 22.53
N GLU A 96 -6.96 10.01 22.23
CA GLU A 96 -5.55 9.71 22.53
C GLU A 96 -4.60 10.71 21.85
N SER A 97 -4.88 11.04 20.59
CA SER A 97 -4.11 12.02 19.81
C SER A 97 -4.24 13.43 20.40
N ALA A 98 -5.44 13.84 20.80
CA ALA A 98 -5.71 15.12 21.44
C ALA A 98 -4.98 15.27 22.78
N ILE A 99 -5.02 14.24 23.63
CA ILE A 99 -4.28 14.20 24.90
C ILE A 99 -2.77 14.32 24.64
N SER A 100 -2.24 13.58 23.67
CA SER A 100 -0.81 13.61 23.34
C SER A 100 -0.34 15.00 22.91
N LEU A 101 -1.15 15.69 22.09
CA LEU A 101 -0.87 17.06 21.65
C LEU A 101 -0.97 18.07 22.81
N ASN A 102 -2.02 17.96 23.63
CA ASN A 102 -2.23 18.85 24.76
C ASN A 102 -1.10 18.75 25.81
N LYS A 103 -0.64 17.53 26.12
CA LYS A 103 0.51 17.29 27.03
C LYS A 103 1.81 17.92 26.52
N LYS A 104 1.92 18.24 25.23
CA LYS A 104 3.05 18.96 24.62
C LYS A 104 2.84 20.48 24.56
N GLY A 105 1.78 21.01 25.19
CA GLY A 105 1.44 22.43 25.18
C GLY A 105 0.83 22.90 23.86
N LEU A 106 0.39 22.01 22.98
CA LEU A 106 -0.26 22.38 21.72
C LEU A 106 -1.74 22.69 21.94
N ASN A 107 -2.24 23.72 21.24
CA ASN A 107 -3.63 24.15 21.37
C ASN A 107 -4.57 23.20 20.63
N VAL A 108 -5.31 22.41 21.41
CA VAL A 108 -6.42 21.58 20.93
C VAL A 108 -7.72 22.37 21.10
N GLY A 109 -8.32 22.76 19.98
CA GLY A 109 -9.48 23.65 19.97
C GLY A 109 -10.80 22.99 20.35
N ALA A 110 -11.03 21.76 19.89
CA ALA A 110 -12.23 20.97 20.17
C ALA A 110 -12.07 19.53 19.65
N ILE A 111 -12.94 18.63 20.12
CA ILE A 111 -13.19 17.32 19.51
C ILE A 111 -14.63 17.28 19.01
N ILE A 112 -14.82 16.95 17.74
CA ILE A 112 -16.11 16.75 17.10
C ILE A 112 -16.32 15.24 16.99
N ASP A 113 -17.34 14.71 17.66
CA ASP A 113 -17.60 13.27 17.67
C ASP A 113 -19.00 12.99 17.11
N ILE A 114 -19.08 12.06 16.16
CA ILE A 114 -20.36 11.66 15.57
C ILE A 114 -21.18 10.72 16.46
N ARG A 115 -20.56 10.14 17.48
CA ARG A 115 -21.20 9.29 18.49
C ARG A 115 -22.05 10.14 19.43
N GLU A 116 -23.04 9.51 20.05
CA GLU A 116 -23.93 10.20 21.00
C GLU A 116 -23.25 10.48 22.34
N LYS A 117 -22.45 9.53 22.81
CA LYS A 117 -21.60 9.63 24.00
C LYS A 117 -20.61 8.47 24.01
N SER A 118 -19.51 8.62 24.74
CA SER A 118 -18.62 7.53 25.17
C SER A 118 -18.17 7.81 26.60
N ASP A 119 -18.05 6.78 27.44
CA ASP A 119 -17.62 6.90 28.84
C ASP A 119 -16.19 6.33 29.05
N SER A 120 -15.39 6.25 27.99
CA SER A 120 -14.06 5.66 28.03
C SER A 120 -13.07 6.46 28.88
N LYS A 121 -11.98 5.79 29.30
CA LYS A 121 -10.91 6.43 30.09
C LYS A 121 -10.34 7.68 29.40
N LEU A 122 -10.18 7.61 28.06
CA LEU A 122 -9.63 8.72 27.26
C LEU A 122 -10.59 9.92 27.19
N VAL A 123 -11.89 9.67 27.05
CA VAL A 123 -12.92 10.73 27.08
C VAL A 123 -12.88 11.47 28.42
N LYS A 124 -12.88 10.73 29.53
CA LYS A 124 -12.81 11.30 30.88
C LYS A 124 -11.54 12.13 31.10
N GLU A 125 -10.42 11.73 30.51
CA GLU A 125 -9.16 12.49 30.58
C GLU A 125 -9.24 13.80 29.78
N VAL A 126 -9.80 13.78 28.56
CA VAL A 126 -10.05 14.98 27.74
C VAL A 126 -10.97 15.96 28.45
N GLU A 127 -12.04 15.48 29.09
CA GLU A 127 -12.97 16.29 29.89
C GLU A 127 -12.26 16.95 31.08
N LYS A 128 -11.42 16.21 31.81
CA LYS A 128 -10.61 16.73 32.93
C LYS A 128 -9.63 17.82 32.51
N ILE A 129 -9.04 17.69 31.32
CA ILE A 129 -8.11 18.66 30.75
C ILE A 129 -8.85 19.91 30.22
N GLY A 130 -10.19 19.87 30.13
CA GLY A 130 -11.01 20.99 29.72
C GLY A 130 -11.13 21.19 28.20
N ILE A 131 -10.88 20.14 27.41
CA ILE A 131 -11.07 20.19 25.95
C ILE A 131 -12.56 20.00 25.64
N GLN A 132 -13.15 20.97 24.94
CA GLN A 132 -14.56 20.91 24.55
C GLN A 132 -14.83 19.75 23.58
N VAL A 133 -15.81 18.92 23.91
CA VAL A 133 -16.34 17.86 23.04
C VAL A 133 -17.71 18.26 22.51
N TYR A 134 -17.93 18.11 21.20
CA TYR A 134 -19.21 18.27 20.54
C TYR A 134 -19.73 16.89 20.11
N TRP A 135 -20.55 16.29 20.97
CA TRP A 135 -21.19 14.98 20.74
C TRP A 135 -22.33 15.06 19.73
N SER A 136 -22.55 14.01 18.95
CA SER A 136 -23.53 13.99 17.85
C SER A 136 -23.37 15.18 16.90
N HIS A 137 -22.14 15.58 16.57
CA HIS A 137 -21.86 16.64 15.60
C HIS A 137 -21.03 16.10 14.44
N THR A 138 -21.23 16.70 13.26
CA THR A 138 -20.42 16.43 12.07
C THR A 138 -19.86 17.72 11.51
N VAL A 139 -18.72 17.62 10.82
CA VAL A 139 -18.20 18.69 9.96
C VAL A 139 -19.00 18.69 8.65
N VAL A 140 -19.63 19.82 8.33
CA VAL A 140 -20.46 19.97 7.12
C VAL A 140 -19.79 20.78 6.01
N ASP A 141 -18.76 21.55 6.34
CA ASP A 141 -17.97 22.31 5.40
C ASP A 141 -16.63 22.76 6.02
N THR A 142 -15.68 23.11 5.16
CA THR A 142 -14.39 23.68 5.56
C THR A 142 -14.09 24.93 4.73
N HIS A 143 -13.44 25.90 5.37
CA HIS A 143 -13.18 27.21 4.80
C HIS A 143 -11.69 27.55 4.84
N GLY A 144 -11.22 28.16 3.75
CA GLY A 144 -9.83 28.52 3.56
C GLY A 144 -9.46 28.59 2.09
N TYR A 145 -8.49 29.44 1.74
CA TYR A 145 -8.00 29.57 0.36
C TYR A 145 -6.79 28.63 0.13
N LYS A 146 -5.59 29.03 0.58
CA LYS A 146 -4.36 28.20 0.46
C LYS A 146 -4.24 27.10 1.53
N ARG A 147 -4.98 27.21 2.63
CA ARG A 147 -5.00 26.28 3.75
C ARG A 147 -6.27 26.44 4.57
N LEU A 148 -6.59 25.43 5.37
CA LEU A 148 -7.68 25.47 6.35
C LEU A 148 -7.53 26.65 7.31
N LYS A 149 -8.64 27.37 7.53
CA LYS A 149 -8.77 28.46 8.50
C LYS A 149 -9.95 28.28 9.46
N GLU A 150 -10.98 27.59 9.02
CA GLU A 150 -12.21 27.39 9.78
C GLU A 150 -12.93 26.13 9.31
N ILE A 151 -13.62 25.47 10.23
CA ILE A 151 -14.58 24.40 9.93
C ILE A 151 -15.97 24.85 10.37
N THR A 152 -16.99 24.33 9.70
CA THR A 152 -18.39 24.48 10.14
C THR A 152 -18.90 23.12 10.58
N ILE A 153 -19.45 23.06 11.79
CA ILE A 153 -20.08 21.87 12.35
C ILE A 153 -21.58 22.08 12.53
N MET A 154 -22.33 20.97 12.48
CA MET A 154 -23.77 20.94 12.77
C MET A 154 -24.11 19.68 13.57
N PRO A 155 -25.15 19.73 14.43
CA PRO A 155 -25.68 18.53 15.06
C PRO A 155 -26.20 17.54 14.03
N LEU A 156 -25.88 16.27 14.23
CA LEU A 156 -26.41 15.13 13.50
C LEU A 156 -27.81 14.79 14.01
N SER A 157 -28.70 14.36 13.11
CA SER A 157 -29.93 13.66 13.51
C SER A 157 -29.61 12.35 14.23
N LYS A 158 -30.56 11.81 15.00
CA LYS A 158 -30.38 10.54 15.74
C LYS A 158 -29.98 9.38 14.81
N ASP A 159 -30.61 9.30 13.65
CA ASP A 159 -30.30 8.31 12.61
C ASP A 159 -28.95 8.55 11.90
N GLY A 160 -28.29 9.71 12.09
CA GLY A 160 -27.04 10.08 11.43
C GLY A 160 -27.18 10.43 9.94
N MET A 161 -28.41 10.48 9.40
CA MET A 161 -28.67 10.64 7.96
C MET A 161 -28.78 12.10 7.52
N SER A 162 -28.95 13.03 8.47
CA SER A 162 -29.14 14.45 8.18
C SER A 162 -28.49 15.35 9.24
N VAL A 163 -28.52 16.66 9.01
CA VAL A 163 -28.01 17.66 9.96
C VAL A 163 -29.11 18.63 10.37
N ILE A 164 -29.09 19.08 11.62
CA ILE A 164 -30.08 19.97 12.24
C ILE A 164 -29.64 21.43 12.08
N LYS A 165 -30.59 22.38 11.98
CA LYS A 165 -30.36 23.83 11.67
C LYS A 165 -29.63 24.65 12.76
N LYS A 166 -28.52 24.16 13.33
CA LYS A 166 -27.62 24.92 14.21
C LYS A 166 -26.18 24.84 13.70
N LYS A 167 -25.72 25.90 13.03
CA LYS A 167 -24.35 26.00 12.52
C LYS A 167 -23.43 26.59 13.57
N ILE A 168 -22.28 25.96 13.77
CA ILE A 168 -21.21 26.48 14.63
C ILE A 168 -19.93 26.55 13.78
N SER A 169 -19.31 27.72 13.75
CA SER A 169 -18.01 27.92 13.08
C SER A 169 -16.88 27.85 14.12
N ILE A 170 -15.86 27.04 13.83
CA ILE A 170 -14.70 26.87 14.70
C ILE A 170 -13.44 27.20 13.89
N LYS A 171 -12.74 28.26 14.29
CA LYS A 171 -11.44 28.63 13.73
C LYS A 171 -10.40 27.57 14.09
N CYS A 172 -9.74 27.00 13.09
CA CYS A 172 -8.64 26.06 13.24
C CYS A 172 -7.77 26.06 11.96
N ASN A 173 -6.51 25.67 12.10
CA ASN A 173 -5.58 25.60 10.96
C ASN A 173 -5.00 24.20 10.75
N CYS A 174 -5.47 23.24 11.54
CA CYS A 174 -5.33 21.80 11.36
C CYS A 174 -6.65 21.11 11.78
N LEU A 175 -7.15 20.20 10.96
CA LEU A 175 -8.27 19.31 11.26
C LEU A 175 -7.75 17.86 11.20
N ALA A 176 -7.67 17.23 12.37
CA ALA A 176 -7.24 15.85 12.53
C ALA A 176 -8.46 14.91 12.44
N ILE A 177 -8.52 14.05 11.43
CA ILE A 177 -9.67 13.16 11.19
C ILE A 177 -9.35 11.72 11.57
N ALA A 178 -10.28 11.05 12.26
CA ALA A 178 -10.17 9.65 12.69
C ALA A 178 -11.47 8.89 12.37
N GLY A 179 -11.52 8.24 11.20
CA GLY A 179 -12.68 7.46 10.73
C GLY A 179 -12.63 5.96 11.07
N GLY A 180 -11.76 5.58 12.01
CA GLY A 180 -11.52 4.19 12.39
C GLY A 180 -10.40 3.55 11.59
N TRP A 181 -10.34 2.23 11.59
CA TRP A 181 -9.16 1.48 11.12
C TRP A 181 -9.54 0.40 10.10
N THR A 182 -8.77 0.30 9.03
CA THR A 182 -8.87 -0.78 8.04
C THR A 182 -7.71 -1.76 8.24
N PRO A 183 -7.96 -3.04 8.59
CA PRO A 183 -6.95 -4.07 8.65
C PRO A 183 -6.13 -4.15 7.35
N ALA A 184 -4.80 -4.16 7.45
CA ALA A 184 -3.91 -4.17 6.29
C ALA A 184 -3.75 -5.59 5.70
N VAL A 185 -4.82 -6.12 5.12
CA VAL A 185 -4.94 -7.50 4.61
C VAL A 185 -4.29 -7.76 3.24
N HIS A 186 -3.62 -6.75 2.67
CA HIS A 186 -3.04 -6.77 1.33
C HIS A 186 -2.11 -7.97 1.09
N LEU A 187 -1.13 -8.21 1.97
CA LEU A 187 -0.18 -9.31 1.80
C LEU A 187 -0.86 -10.68 1.95
N PHE A 188 -1.83 -10.79 2.86
CA PHE A 188 -2.59 -12.03 3.07
C PHE A 188 -3.42 -12.40 1.84
N THR A 189 -4.04 -11.42 1.19
CA THR A 189 -4.82 -11.65 -0.04
C THR A 189 -3.94 -11.87 -1.26
N GLN A 190 -2.80 -11.18 -1.38
CA GLN A 190 -1.82 -11.43 -2.45
C GLN A 190 -1.30 -12.87 -2.44
N SER A 191 -1.19 -13.49 -1.26
CA SER A 191 -0.81 -14.91 -1.12
C SER A 191 -1.93 -15.89 -1.50
N GLY A 192 -3.09 -15.39 -1.92
CA GLY A 192 -4.31 -16.17 -2.22
C GLY A 192 -5.27 -16.36 -1.03
N GLY A 193 -4.99 -15.75 0.13
CA GLY A 193 -5.85 -15.85 1.30
C GLY A 193 -7.24 -15.24 1.09
N LYS A 194 -8.27 -15.87 1.66
CA LYS A 194 -9.67 -15.40 1.56
C LYS A 194 -10.07 -14.61 2.81
N LEU A 195 -10.80 -13.52 2.59
CA LEU A 195 -11.28 -12.64 3.66
C LEU A 195 -12.67 -13.05 4.16
N LYS A 196 -13.00 -12.64 5.38
CA LYS A 196 -14.36 -12.58 5.91
C LYS A 196 -14.69 -11.15 6.30
N PHE A 197 -15.97 -10.79 6.29
CA PHE A 197 -16.42 -9.48 6.75
C PHE A 197 -16.95 -9.58 8.19
N ARG A 198 -16.57 -8.63 9.05
CA ARG A 198 -17.08 -8.50 10.42
C ARG A 198 -18.02 -7.30 10.49
N GLU A 199 -19.31 -7.57 10.68
CA GLU A 199 -20.38 -6.57 10.66
C GLU A 199 -20.29 -5.58 11.83
N GLU A 200 -19.83 -6.02 13.00
CA GLU A 200 -19.79 -5.23 14.24
C GLU A 200 -19.04 -3.89 14.09
N ASP A 201 -17.91 -3.90 13.39
CA ASP A 201 -17.06 -2.73 13.15
C ASP A 201 -16.79 -2.47 11.66
N GLN A 202 -17.47 -3.20 10.78
CA GLN A 202 -17.46 -3.05 9.33
C GLN A 202 -16.06 -3.12 8.72
N VAL A 203 -15.37 -4.25 8.96
CA VAL A 203 -14.00 -4.49 8.44
C VAL A 203 -13.86 -5.85 7.80
N PHE A 204 -12.96 -5.94 6.82
CA PHE A 204 -12.53 -7.23 6.26
C PHE A 204 -11.34 -7.79 7.02
N LEU A 205 -11.41 -9.08 7.35
CA LEU A 205 -10.43 -9.81 8.14
C LEU A 205 -9.89 -11.01 7.39
N PRO A 206 -8.62 -11.41 7.62
CA PRO A 206 -8.10 -12.69 7.19
C PRO A 206 -8.98 -13.85 7.69
N ASN A 207 -9.25 -14.83 6.83
CA ASN A 207 -10.04 -16.01 7.19
C ASN A 207 -9.34 -17.31 6.81
N VAL A 208 -9.22 -17.60 5.50
CA VAL A 208 -8.66 -18.88 5.02
C VAL A 208 -7.28 -18.64 4.38
N PRO A 209 -6.17 -19.05 5.02
CA PRO A 209 -4.85 -18.98 4.42
C PRO A 209 -4.64 -20.06 3.35
N GLN A 210 -3.79 -19.81 2.35
CA GLN A 210 -3.41 -20.77 1.30
C GLN A 210 -2.07 -21.47 1.55
N SER A 211 -1.32 -21.03 2.56
CA SER A 211 0.00 -21.55 2.91
C SER A 211 0.18 -21.58 4.43
N LYS A 212 1.32 -22.06 4.92
CA LYS A 212 1.68 -22.02 6.34
C LYS A 212 1.95 -20.57 6.76
N GLN A 213 0.88 -19.83 7.05
CA GLN A 213 0.91 -18.43 7.45
C GLN A 213 -0.17 -18.11 8.48
N ILE A 214 0.05 -17.07 9.27
CA ILE A 214 -0.96 -16.48 10.18
C ILE A 214 -0.93 -14.95 10.09
N SER A 215 -2.05 -14.31 10.39
CA SER A 215 -2.13 -12.86 10.61
C SER A 215 -2.33 -12.58 12.10
N ILE A 216 -1.67 -11.55 12.63
CA ILE A 216 -1.72 -11.19 14.06
C ILE A 216 -1.83 -9.66 14.24
N GLY A 217 -2.34 -9.23 15.39
CA GLY A 217 -2.53 -7.81 15.70
C GLY A 217 -3.66 -7.19 14.88
N SER A 218 -3.57 -5.90 14.58
CA SER A 218 -4.71 -5.18 13.96
C SER A 218 -4.99 -5.56 12.51
N CYS A 219 -4.04 -6.19 11.79
CA CYS A 219 -4.36 -6.79 10.49
C CYS A 219 -5.24 -8.05 10.62
N ASN A 220 -5.32 -8.63 11.82
CA ASN A 220 -6.22 -9.73 12.19
C ASN A 220 -7.52 -9.24 12.86
N GLY A 221 -7.71 -7.92 12.98
CA GLY A 221 -8.90 -7.32 13.59
C GLY A 221 -8.82 -7.13 15.10
N ASP A 222 -7.65 -7.33 15.70
CA ASP A 222 -7.38 -6.99 17.10
C ASP A 222 -6.90 -5.53 17.17
N PHE A 223 -7.78 -4.60 17.56
CA PHE A 223 -7.45 -3.16 17.59
C PHE A 223 -6.99 -2.67 18.96
N GLU A 224 -7.51 -3.27 20.04
CA GLU A 224 -7.15 -2.89 21.41
C GLU A 224 -5.85 -3.57 21.84
N LEU A 225 -4.96 -2.85 22.52
CA LEU A 225 -3.64 -3.35 22.91
C LEU A 225 -3.71 -4.65 23.73
N ASN A 226 -4.66 -4.74 24.67
CA ASN A 226 -4.86 -5.96 25.47
C ASN A 226 -5.29 -7.17 24.63
N LYS A 227 -6.16 -6.97 23.64
CA LYS A 227 -6.58 -8.03 22.70
C LYS A 227 -5.42 -8.43 21.80
N ILE A 228 -4.66 -7.46 21.29
CA ILE A 228 -3.47 -7.71 20.47
C ILE A 228 -2.50 -8.62 21.22
N ILE A 229 -2.08 -8.26 22.44
CA ILE A 229 -1.07 -9.03 23.18
C ILE A 229 -1.62 -10.43 23.53
N LYS A 230 -2.83 -10.52 24.08
CA LYS A 230 -3.43 -11.82 24.47
C LYS A 230 -3.58 -12.76 23.27
N ASN A 231 -4.14 -12.27 22.15
CA ASN A 231 -4.37 -13.09 20.97
C ASN A 231 -3.06 -13.41 20.23
N LEU A 232 -2.10 -12.48 20.21
CA LEU A 232 -0.78 -12.71 19.63
C LEU A 232 -0.06 -13.86 20.32
N LEU A 233 0.01 -13.87 21.66
CA LEU A 233 0.67 -14.93 22.42
C LEU A 233 0.03 -16.29 22.12
N LYS A 234 -1.30 -16.38 22.20
CA LYS A 234 -2.06 -17.60 21.88
C LYS A 234 -1.81 -18.09 20.45
N ASN A 235 -1.94 -17.21 19.47
CA ASN A 235 -1.89 -17.58 18.05
C ASN A 235 -0.48 -17.95 17.60
N ILE A 236 0.55 -17.21 18.04
CA ILE A 236 1.94 -17.52 17.71
C ILE A 236 2.35 -18.84 18.35
N LYS A 237 2.03 -19.07 19.63
CA LYS A 237 2.33 -20.34 20.31
C LYS A 237 1.75 -21.53 19.58
N ASN A 238 0.47 -21.48 19.24
CA ASN A 238 -0.19 -22.54 18.48
C ASN A 238 0.46 -22.75 17.10
N PHE A 239 0.76 -21.67 16.39
CA PHE A 239 1.35 -21.75 15.04
C PHE A 239 2.79 -22.25 15.03
N LEU A 240 3.58 -21.89 16.04
CA LEU A 240 4.98 -22.28 16.18
C LEU A 240 5.16 -23.58 16.98
N LYS A 241 4.10 -24.07 17.65
CA LYS A 241 4.13 -25.19 18.61
C LYS A 241 5.04 -24.90 19.80
N ILE A 242 4.86 -23.73 20.41
CA ILE A 242 5.58 -23.29 21.62
C ILE A 242 4.64 -23.46 22.82
N GLU A 243 5.11 -24.09 23.89
CA GLU A 243 4.32 -24.37 25.08
C GLU A 243 4.20 -23.12 25.99
N SER A 244 5.34 -22.59 26.44
CA SER A 244 5.41 -21.46 27.37
C SER A 244 6.35 -20.35 26.87
N THR A 245 6.12 -19.13 27.34
CA THR A 245 7.02 -17.98 27.12
C THR A 245 7.08 -17.12 28.37
N GLU A 246 8.13 -16.32 28.52
CA GLU A 246 8.24 -15.32 29.59
C GLU A 246 7.10 -14.28 29.59
N TYR A 247 6.35 -14.17 28.49
CA TYR A 247 5.27 -13.20 28.29
C TYR A 247 3.88 -13.71 28.72
N ASP A 248 3.77 -14.91 29.27
CA ASP A 248 2.47 -15.56 29.53
C ASP A 248 1.63 -14.84 30.60
N ASN A 249 2.30 -14.12 31.52
CA ASN A 249 1.69 -13.47 32.68
C ASN A 249 1.75 -11.93 32.61
N LEU A 250 1.76 -11.36 31.40
CA LEU A 250 1.76 -9.90 31.24
C LEU A 250 0.45 -9.28 31.75
N ASN A 251 0.58 -8.35 32.71
CA ASN A 251 -0.52 -7.46 33.07
C ASN A 251 -0.56 -6.29 32.08
N ILE A 252 -1.71 -6.08 31.43
CA ILE A 252 -1.85 -5.08 30.37
C ILE A 252 -2.91 -4.08 30.82
N GLU A 253 -2.49 -2.86 31.11
CA GLU A 253 -3.40 -1.74 31.30
C GLU A 253 -3.55 -0.97 29.98
N CYS A 254 -4.77 -0.89 29.47
CA CYS A 254 -5.11 -0.03 28.34
C CYS A 254 -6.53 0.51 28.47
N SER A 255 -6.82 1.61 27.77
CA SER A 255 -8.20 2.00 27.49
C SER A 255 -8.83 1.00 26.51
N SER A 256 -10.15 0.94 26.50
CA SER A 256 -10.92 0.19 25.51
C SER A 256 -11.94 1.11 24.86
N ASP A 257 -12.02 1.08 23.54
CA ASP A 257 -13.10 1.75 22.81
C ASP A 257 -14.34 0.83 22.78
N SER A 258 -15.40 1.24 23.46
CA SER A 258 -16.63 0.46 23.57
C SER A 258 -17.69 0.83 22.53
N VAL A 259 -17.59 2.01 21.91
CA VAL A 259 -18.65 2.54 21.03
C VAL A 259 -18.04 3.07 19.75
N LYS A 260 -18.41 2.48 18.62
CA LYS A 260 -18.02 2.93 17.27
C LYS A 260 -19.27 3.24 16.48
N LYS A 261 -19.24 4.32 15.70
CA LYS A 261 -20.32 4.67 14.76
C LYS A 261 -19.70 4.85 13.39
N ASN A 262 -20.11 4.07 12.40
CA ASN A 262 -19.62 4.26 11.04
C ASN A 262 -20.69 4.99 10.21
N ILE A 263 -20.28 6.08 9.57
CA ILE A 263 -21.07 6.78 8.54
C ILE A 263 -20.14 6.93 7.34
N TRP A 264 -20.45 6.25 6.23
CA TRP A 264 -19.55 6.18 5.08
C TRP A 264 -19.48 7.49 4.30
N LEU A 265 -20.59 8.22 4.24
CA LEU A 265 -20.72 9.57 3.69
C LEU A 265 -21.49 10.44 4.68
N LEU A 266 -20.80 11.39 5.29
CA LEU A 266 -21.41 12.27 6.29
C LEU A 266 -22.41 13.23 5.64
N PRO A 267 -23.54 13.50 6.30
CA PRO A 267 -24.55 14.41 5.78
C PRO A 267 -24.03 15.85 5.73
N SER A 268 -24.59 16.63 4.79
CA SER A 268 -24.32 18.05 4.64
C SER A 268 -25.63 18.83 4.61
N ASN A 269 -25.57 20.12 4.92
CA ASN A 269 -26.70 21.04 4.78
C ASN A 269 -26.94 21.50 3.33
N LYS A 270 -26.19 20.93 2.37
CA LYS A 270 -26.28 21.18 0.93
C LYS A 270 -26.59 19.86 0.23
N VAL A 271 -27.31 19.94 -0.89
CA VAL A 271 -27.51 18.77 -1.77
C VAL A 271 -26.17 18.27 -2.31
N ILE A 272 -26.04 16.95 -2.51
CA ILE A 272 -24.78 16.30 -2.92
C ILE A 272 -24.18 16.89 -4.20
N GLY A 273 -25.01 17.37 -5.14
CA GLY A 273 -24.55 18.00 -6.38
C GLY A 273 -23.79 19.32 -6.18
N LYS A 274 -23.91 19.94 -4.98
CA LYS A 274 -23.25 21.19 -4.57
C LYS A 274 -22.17 20.96 -3.50
N THR A 275 -21.77 19.72 -3.24
CA THR A 275 -20.71 19.37 -2.30
C THR A 275 -19.55 18.68 -3.02
N LYS A 276 -18.37 18.67 -2.38
CA LYS A 276 -17.18 17.95 -2.84
C LYS A 276 -16.63 17.02 -1.75
N PRO A 277 -17.32 15.92 -1.44
CA PRO A 277 -16.82 14.91 -0.51
C PRO A 277 -15.85 13.96 -1.23
N PHE A 278 -14.56 14.23 -1.13
CA PHE A 278 -13.52 13.42 -1.77
C PHE A 278 -13.39 12.07 -1.07
N VAL A 279 -13.32 11.02 -1.88
CA VAL A 279 -13.12 9.61 -1.47
C VAL A 279 -11.72 9.15 -1.86
N ASP A 280 -11.23 9.55 -3.04
CA ASP A 280 -9.84 9.37 -3.47
C ASP A 280 -9.23 10.75 -3.70
N PHE A 281 -8.28 11.12 -2.83
CA PHE A 281 -7.62 12.42 -2.87
C PHE A 281 -6.60 12.55 -4.00
N GLN A 282 -6.05 11.44 -4.50
CA GLN A 282 -5.01 11.49 -5.54
C GLN A 282 -5.62 11.65 -6.94
N ASN A 283 -6.80 11.05 -7.14
CA ASN A 283 -7.50 11.07 -8.43
C ASN A 283 -8.69 12.06 -8.46
N ASP A 284 -8.84 12.91 -7.44
CA ASP A 284 -9.97 13.84 -7.30
C ASP A 284 -11.36 13.18 -7.39
N ALA A 285 -11.48 11.90 -7.02
CA ALA A 285 -12.74 11.18 -7.09
C ALA A 285 -13.58 11.42 -5.82
N THR A 286 -14.86 11.77 -6.02
CA THR A 286 -15.78 12.14 -4.95
C THR A 286 -16.92 11.13 -4.78
N ALA A 287 -17.65 11.23 -3.66
CA ALA A 287 -18.85 10.44 -3.45
C ALA A 287 -19.96 10.76 -4.48
N LYS A 288 -19.93 11.95 -5.09
CA LYS A 288 -20.83 12.32 -6.19
C LYS A 288 -20.57 11.44 -7.42
N ASP A 289 -19.31 11.20 -7.74
CA ASP A 289 -18.92 10.41 -8.91
C ASP A 289 -19.30 8.94 -8.74
N ILE A 290 -19.14 8.40 -7.52
CA ILE A 290 -19.63 7.06 -7.17
C ILE A 290 -21.14 6.95 -7.34
N LYS A 291 -21.90 7.91 -6.79
CA LYS A 291 -23.36 7.93 -6.94
C LYS A 291 -23.81 8.12 -8.39
N LEU A 292 -23.05 8.88 -9.18
CA LEU A 292 -23.29 9.03 -10.62
C LEU A 292 -23.12 7.69 -11.34
N ALA A 293 -22.02 6.97 -11.09
CA ALA A 293 -21.78 5.65 -11.67
C ALA A 293 -22.94 4.67 -11.37
N LEU A 294 -23.42 4.65 -10.12
CA LEU A 294 -24.56 3.80 -9.75
C LEU A 294 -25.85 4.20 -10.48
N ARG A 295 -26.10 5.51 -10.65
CA ARG A 295 -27.25 6.03 -11.39
C ARG A 295 -27.18 5.66 -12.88
N GLU A 296 -25.99 5.60 -13.45
CA GLU A 296 -25.75 5.17 -14.83
C GLU A 296 -25.81 3.64 -15.03
N GLY A 297 -26.09 2.88 -13.98
CA GLY A 297 -26.35 1.44 -14.07
C GLY A 297 -25.16 0.56 -13.70
N PHE A 298 -24.01 1.11 -13.32
CA PHE A 298 -22.92 0.31 -12.79
C PHE A 298 -23.35 -0.31 -11.43
N ARG A 299 -23.02 -1.58 -11.21
CA ARG A 299 -23.39 -2.34 -9.99
C ARG A 299 -22.19 -3.02 -9.35
N SER A 300 -21.33 -3.62 -10.16
CA SER A 300 -20.07 -4.22 -9.69
C SER A 300 -19.11 -3.14 -9.16
N ILE A 301 -18.50 -3.39 -8.00
CA ILE A 301 -17.46 -2.50 -7.44
C ILE A 301 -16.28 -2.32 -8.41
N GLU A 302 -15.97 -3.33 -9.22
CA GLU A 302 -14.94 -3.27 -10.24
C GLU A 302 -15.31 -2.31 -11.40
N HIS A 303 -16.60 -2.18 -11.72
CA HIS A 303 -17.06 -1.20 -12.70
C HIS A 303 -17.06 0.22 -12.12
N VAL A 304 -17.57 0.40 -10.91
CA VAL A 304 -17.52 1.70 -10.21
C VAL A 304 -16.09 2.20 -10.14
N LYS A 305 -15.15 1.35 -9.72
CA LYS A 305 -13.70 1.65 -9.71
C LYS A 305 -13.17 2.12 -11.06
N ARG A 306 -13.50 1.43 -12.15
CA ARG A 306 -13.02 1.79 -13.51
C ARG A 306 -13.64 3.09 -14.02
N TYR A 307 -14.90 3.33 -13.69
CA TYR A 307 -15.61 4.54 -14.08
C TYR A 307 -15.11 5.77 -13.33
N THR A 308 -14.96 5.66 -12.00
CA THR A 308 -14.59 6.81 -11.15
C THR A 308 -13.09 6.97 -10.95
N THR A 309 -12.29 5.98 -11.37
CA THR A 309 -10.84 5.85 -11.07
C THR A 309 -10.49 5.72 -9.58
N THR A 310 -11.48 5.55 -8.70
CA THR A 310 -11.28 5.44 -7.25
C THR A 310 -10.38 4.26 -6.91
N GLY A 311 -9.30 4.53 -6.18
CA GLY A 311 -8.33 3.53 -5.73
C GLY A 311 -7.33 3.10 -6.79
N MET A 312 -7.23 3.84 -7.91
CA MET A 312 -6.25 3.59 -8.97
C MET A 312 -4.99 4.46 -8.85
N GLY A 313 -4.90 5.30 -7.82
CA GLY A 313 -3.75 6.15 -7.55
C GLY A 313 -2.50 5.36 -7.12
N THR A 314 -1.38 6.07 -6.92
CA THR A 314 -0.13 5.45 -6.44
C THR A 314 -0.23 4.90 -5.02
N ASP A 315 -1.21 5.38 -4.24
CA ASP A 315 -1.55 4.85 -2.93
C ASP A 315 -2.36 3.53 -3.00
N GLN A 316 -2.91 3.18 -4.17
CA GLN A 316 -3.76 2.02 -4.44
C GLN A 316 -5.02 1.99 -3.55
N GLY A 317 -5.60 3.16 -3.25
CA GLY A 317 -6.88 3.26 -2.54
C GLY A 317 -6.85 2.84 -1.08
N LYS A 318 -5.67 2.85 -0.44
CA LYS A 318 -5.47 2.47 0.97
C LYS A 318 -6.37 3.26 1.94
N LEU A 319 -6.70 4.51 1.61
CA LEU A 319 -7.57 5.36 2.42
C LEU A 319 -9.03 5.31 1.94
N GLY A 320 -9.26 5.36 0.62
CA GLY A 320 -10.58 5.60 0.04
C GLY A 320 -11.44 4.36 -0.19
N ASN A 321 -10.85 3.17 -0.41
CA ASN A 321 -11.60 2.02 -0.92
C ASN A 321 -12.71 1.54 0.03
N MET A 322 -12.47 1.55 1.34
CA MET A 322 -13.51 1.17 2.31
C MET A 322 -14.68 2.15 2.29
N HIS A 323 -14.41 3.45 2.13
CA HIS A 323 -15.49 4.44 1.99
C HIS A 323 -16.23 4.28 0.69
N ALA A 324 -15.52 4.05 -0.43
CA ALA A 324 -16.15 3.82 -1.72
C ALA A 324 -17.10 2.62 -1.66
N LEU A 325 -16.64 1.52 -1.08
CA LEU A 325 -17.43 0.31 -0.90
C LEU A 325 -18.64 0.54 0.01
N GLY A 326 -18.47 1.27 1.13
CA GLY A 326 -19.57 1.64 2.02
C GLY A 326 -20.61 2.54 1.36
N ILE A 327 -20.18 3.53 0.58
CA ILE A 327 -21.06 4.42 -0.19
C ILE A 327 -21.84 3.62 -1.24
N VAL A 328 -21.20 2.66 -1.92
CA VAL A 328 -21.86 1.78 -2.87
C VAL A 328 -22.89 0.89 -2.17
N ALA A 329 -22.53 0.28 -1.04
CA ALA A 329 -23.42 -0.56 -0.24
C ALA A 329 -24.68 0.21 0.20
N ASP A 330 -24.49 1.38 0.82
CA ASP A 330 -25.57 2.25 1.29
C ASP A 330 -26.47 2.70 0.15
N THR A 331 -25.88 3.07 -1.00
CA THR A 331 -26.65 3.59 -2.14
C THR A 331 -27.40 2.48 -2.87
N ALA A 332 -26.86 1.25 -2.90
CA ALA A 332 -27.49 0.10 -3.52
C ALA A 332 -28.44 -0.67 -2.58
N GLY A 333 -28.43 -0.36 -1.28
CA GLY A 333 -29.26 -1.05 -0.28
C GLY A 333 -28.83 -2.49 -0.01
N VAL A 334 -27.53 -2.80 -0.16
CA VAL A 334 -26.97 -4.15 0.05
C VAL A 334 -25.97 -4.15 1.20
N LYS A 335 -25.68 -5.33 1.77
CA LYS A 335 -24.66 -5.43 2.83
C LYS A 335 -23.28 -5.29 2.24
N MET A 336 -22.39 -4.59 2.95
CA MET A 336 -21.02 -4.37 2.51
C MET A 336 -20.24 -5.68 2.30
N GLY A 337 -20.51 -6.70 3.12
CA GLY A 337 -19.90 -8.02 3.00
C GLY A 337 -20.24 -8.77 1.69
N GLU A 338 -21.36 -8.44 1.04
CA GLU A 338 -21.83 -9.08 -0.19
C GLU A 338 -21.14 -8.54 -1.45
N LEU A 339 -20.74 -7.26 -1.43
CA LEU A 339 -20.05 -6.60 -2.55
C LEU A 339 -18.62 -7.11 -2.74
N GLY A 340 -18.02 -7.67 -1.69
CA GLY A 340 -16.61 -8.08 -1.68
C GLY A 340 -15.63 -6.90 -1.77
N THR A 341 -14.33 -7.21 -1.72
CA THR A 341 -13.27 -6.23 -1.96
C THR A 341 -12.73 -6.36 -3.38
N THR A 342 -12.21 -5.27 -3.95
CA THR A 342 -11.46 -5.34 -5.20
C THR A 342 -10.16 -6.14 -5.00
N THR A 343 -9.66 -6.78 -6.04
CA THR A 343 -8.45 -7.62 -5.93
C THR A 343 -7.21 -6.78 -5.54
N PHE A 344 -6.56 -7.13 -4.43
CA PHE A 344 -5.26 -6.55 -4.06
C PHE A 344 -4.14 -7.22 -4.87
N ARG A 345 -3.37 -6.42 -5.61
CA ARG A 345 -2.29 -6.90 -6.48
C ARG A 345 -0.91 -6.50 -5.95
N PRO A 346 0.13 -7.30 -6.19
CA PRO A 346 1.50 -6.84 -6.03
C PRO A 346 1.83 -5.70 -7.01
N PRO A 347 2.74 -4.78 -6.64
CA PRO A 347 3.38 -4.68 -5.33
C PRO A 347 2.54 -3.86 -4.32
N TYR A 348 2.63 -4.17 -3.02
CA TYR A 348 1.98 -3.44 -1.91
C TYR A 348 2.33 -1.94 -1.90
N THR A 349 3.59 -1.64 -2.21
CA THR A 349 4.12 -0.29 -2.47
C THR A 349 4.97 -0.32 -3.74
N PRO A 350 5.01 0.76 -4.54
CA PRO A 350 5.76 0.77 -5.80
C PRO A 350 7.23 0.37 -5.65
N LEU A 351 7.72 -0.40 -6.63
CA LEU A 351 9.13 -0.77 -6.77
C LEU A 351 9.75 -0.05 -7.96
N ALA A 352 10.98 0.41 -7.82
CA ALA A 352 11.73 0.96 -8.94
C ALA A 352 12.10 -0.16 -9.92
N PHE A 353 12.02 0.10 -11.24
CA PHE A 353 12.38 -0.89 -12.26
C PHE A 353 13.83 -1.36 -12.12
N GLY A 354 14.76 -0.44 -11.83
CA GLY A 354 16.17 -0.80 -11.58
C GLY A 354 16.36 -1.78 -10.42
N THR A 355 15.48 -1.77 -9.42
CA THR A 355 15.51 -2.73 -8.30
C THR A 355 15.02 -4.10 -8.72
N ILE A 356 14.07 -4.18 -9.65
CA ILE A 356 13.55 -5.42 -10.21
C ILE A 356 14.58 -6.05 -11.15
N VAL A 357 15.14 -5.24 -12.05
CA VAL A 357 16.16 -5.66 -13.04
C VAL A 357 17.48 -6.04 -12.35
N GLY A 358 17.86 -5.33 -11.28
CA GLY A 358 19.07 -5.61 -10.53
C GLY A 358 20.32 -5.41 -11.37
N ARG A 359 21.14 -6.46 -11.49
CA ARG A 359 22.41 -6.44 -12.24
C ARG A 359 22.27 -6.94 -13.68
N ASN A 360 21.08 -7.30 -14.13
CA ASN A 360 20.80 -7.73 -15.51
C ASN A 360 20.75 -6.52 -16.45
N VAL A 361 21.88 -5.83 -16.63
CA VAL A 361 22.04 -4.63 -17.46
C VAL A 361 23.38 -4.68 -18.20
N GLY A 362 23.47 -4.00 -19.35
CA GLY A 362 24.71 -3.94 -20.13
C GLY A 362 25.20 -5.33 -20.54
N GLU A 363 26.49 -5.61 -20.33
CA GLU A 363 27.10 -6.91 -20.65
C GLU A 363 26.56 -8.10 -19.82
N PHE A 364 25.87 -7.82 -18.71
CA PHE A 364 25.25 -8.82 -17.83
C PHE A 364 23.75 -9.00 -18.11
N PHE A 365 23.20 -8.30 -19.11
CA PHE A 365 21.80 -8.47 -19.48
C PHE A 365 21.52 -9.91 -19.94
N ASP A 366 22.40 -10.45 -20.79
CA ASP A 366 22.39 -11.83 -21.24
C ASP A 366 23.83 -12.36 -21.35
N ILE A 367 24.00 -13.68 -21.34
CA ILE A 367 25.31 -14.32 -21.34
C ILE A 367 25.86 -14.38 -22.76
N PHE A 368 27.12 -13.97 -22.93
CA PHE A 368 27.87 -14.23 -24.16
C PHE A 368 28.74 -15.49 -24.02
N ARG A 369 28.43 -16.51 -24.82
CA ARG A 369 29.22 -17.74 -24.96
C ARG A 369 30.33 -17.52 -25.98
N LYS A 370 31.52 -17.99 -25.63
CA LYS A 370 32.76 -17.86 -26.41
C LYS A 370 33.35 -19.24 -26.65
N THR A 371 33.84 -19.51 -27.86
CA THR A 371 34.53 -20.76 -28.18
C THR A 371 35.95 -20.74 -27.60
N PRO A 372 36.64 -21.89 -27.47
CA PRO A 372 38.05 -21.91 -27.05
C PRO A 372 38.97 -21.07 -27.96
N MET A 373 38.58 -20.87 -29.22
CA MET A 373 39.31 -20.09 -30.23
C MET A 373 38.96 -18.60 -30.22
N HIS A 374 38.10 -18.13 -29.31
CA HIS A 374 37.63 -16.74 -29.29
C HIS A 374 38.76 -15.69 -29.19
N GLU A 375 39.79 -15.97 -28.39
CA GLU A 375 40.93 -15.05 -28.28
C GLU A 375 41.79 -15.04 -29.55
N TRP A 376 41.83 -16.14 -30.31
CA TRP A 376 42.44 -16.14 -31.64
C TRP A 376 41.63 -15.30 -32.62
N HIS A 377 40.30 -15.42 -32.61
CA HIS A 377 39.40 -14.61 -33.44
C HIS A 377 39.61 -13.11 -33.20
N LYS A 378 39.70 -12.69 -31.93
CA LYS A 378 39.97 -11.30 -31.56
C LYS A 378 41.33 -10.80 -32.05
N LYS A 379 42.39 -11.59 -31.84
CA LYS A 379 43.76 -11.23 -32.25
C LYS A 379 43.89 -11.09 -33.77
N ASN A 380 43.06 -11.81 -34.53
CA ASN A 380 43.03 -11.77 -35.99
C ASN A 380 41.90 -10.87 -36.53
N ASN A 381 41.48 -9.87 -35.76
CA ASN A 381 40.54 -8.84 -36.19
C ASN A 381 39.18 -9.35 -36.69
N ALA A 382 38.73 -10.52 -36.24
CA ALA A 382 37.40 -11.04 -36.57
C ALA A 382 36.32 -10.02 -36.20
N LYS A 383 35.39 -9.77 -37.12
CA LYS A 383 34.10 -9.17 -36.77
C LYS A 383 33.20 -10.26 -36.21
N PHE A 384 32.36 -9.93 -35.24
CA PHE A 384 31.53 -10.91 -34.54
C PHE A 384 30.05 -10.71 -34.82
N GLU A 385 29.34 -11.81 -34.99
CA GLU A 385 27.88 -11.87 -35.00
C GLU A 385 27.34 -12.51 -33.72
N ASN A 386 26.08 -12.21 -33.38
CA ASN A 386 25.35 -12.87 -32.29
C ASN A 386 24.50 -14.02 -32.87
N VAL A 387 24.92 -15.26 -32.63
CA VAL A 387 24.14 -16.45 -32.99
C VAL A 387 23.56 -17.05 -31.71
N GLY A 388 22.36 -16.58 -31.35
CA GLY A 388 21.83 -16.75 -30.00
C GLY A 388 22.76 -16.10 -28.97
N GLN A 389 23.16 -16.85 -27.95
CA GLN A 389 24.14 -16.41 -26.95
C GLN A 389 25.60 -16.52 -27.43
N TRP A 390 25.88 -17.15 -28.58
CA TRP A 390 27.25 -17.30 -29.07
C TRP A 390 27.75 -16.06 -29.79
N LYS A 391 28.98 -15.65 -29.47
CA LYS A 391 29.77 -14.71 -30.27
C LYS A 391 30.63 -15.48 -31.27
N ARG A 392 30.15 -15.59 -32.51
CA ARG A 392 30.86 -16.27 -33.62
C ARG A 392 31.60 -15.25 -34.47
N ALA A 393 32.74 -15.65 -35.02
CA ALA A 393 33.38 -14.87 -36.06
C ALA A 393 32.47 -14.84 -37.29
N TRP A 394 32.15 -13.62 -37.73
CA TRP A 394 31.32 -13.33 -38.88
C TRP A 394 32.15 -13.31 -40.16
N TYR A 395 33.27 -12.59 -40.13
CA TYR A 395 34.28 -12.52 -41.19
C TYR A 395 35.60 -11.92 -40.63
N TYR A 396 36.70 -12.07 -41.36
CA TYR A 396 38.04 -11.61 -41.00
C TYR A 396 38.57 -10.62 -42.06
N PRO A 397 38.29 -9.32 -41.90
CA PRO A 397 38.75 -8.31 -42.85
C PRO A 397 40.27 -8.13 -42.80
N ILE A 398 40.88 -7.91 -43.96
CA ILE A 398 42.29 -7.52 -44.08
C ILE A 398 42.33 -6.03 -44.43
N ASN A 399 43.18 -5.26 -43.74
CA ASN A 399 43.30 -3.81 -43.91
C ASN A 399 41.93 -3.10 -43.75
N ASN A 400 41.49 -2.39 -44.80
CA ASN A 400 40.24 -1.61 -44.83
C ASN A 400 39.14 -2.27 -45.67
N GLU A 401 39.21 -3.59 -45.89
CA GLU A 401 38.14 -4.31 -46.60
C GLU A 401 36.77 -4.07 -45.95
N SER A 402 35.79 -3.82 -46.80
CA SER A 402 34.37 -3.94 -46.46
C SER A 402 34.01 -5.41 -46.18
N MET A 403 32.85 -5.64 -45.57
CA MET A 403 32.34 -6.99 -45.34
C MET A 403 32.25 -7.79 -46.65
N ASP A 404 31.71 -7.18 -47.71
CA ASP A 404 31.51 -7.86 -48.98
C ASP A 404 32.85 -8.26 -49.62
N GLU A 405 33.85 -7.36 -49.61
CA GLU A 405 35.19 -7.66 -50.12
C GLU A 405 35.86 -8.81 -49.34
N ALA A 406 35.80 -8.76 -48.01
CA ALA A 406 36.37 -9.80 -47.15
C ALA A 406 35.70 -11.17 -47.38
N VAL A 407 34.36 -11.20 -47.41
CA VAL A 407 33.59 -12.44 -47.61
C VAL A 407 33.79 -13.00 -49.02
N GLN A 408 33.89 -12.16 -50.06
CA GLN A 408 34.19 -12.61 -51.43
C GLN A 408 35.59 -13.21 -51.52
N ARG A 409 36.60 -12.55 -50.91
CA ARG A 409 37.97 -13.07 -50.82
C ARG A 409 38.02 -14.41 -50.08
N GLU A 410 37.40 -14.50 -48.90
CA GLU A 410 37.33 -15.72 -48.09
C GLU A 410 36.62 -16.86 -48.83
N SER A 411 35.49 -16.57 -49.48
CA SER A 411 34.71 -17.56 -50.25
C SER A 411 35.49 -18.10 -51.45
N LYS A 412 36.22 -17.23 -52.16
CA LYS A 412 37.09 -17.62 -53.27
C LYS A 412 38.25 -18.49 -52.76
N ALA A 413 38.94 -18.06 -51.70
CA ALA A 413 40.06 -18.80 -51.10
C ALA A 413 39.66 -20.20 -50.61
N ALA A 414 38.48 -20.35 -50.00
CA ALA A 414 37.96 -21.64 -49.55
C ALA A 414 37.68 -22.62 -50.70
N ARG A 415 37.35 -22.13 -51.91
CA ARG A 415 37.07 -22.95 -53.10
C ARG A 415 38.31 -23.26 -53.92
N GLU A 416 39.23 -22.30 -54.05
CA GLU A 416 40.44 -22.43 -54.87
C GLU A 416 41.59 -23.12 -54.13
N SER A 417 41.59 -23.07 -52.78
CA SER A 417 42.65 -23.66 -51.96
C SER A 417 42.08 -24.35 -50.71
N ALA A 418 41.85 -23.59 -49.62
CA ALA A 418 41.37 -24.13 -48.35
C ALA A 418 40.78 -23.01 -47.47
N GLY A 419 39.87 -23.37 -46.56
CA GLY A 419 39.30 -22.46 -45.56
C GLY A 419 39.10 -23.18 -44.22
N ILE A 420 39.24 -22.42 -43.12
CA ILE A 420 39.04 -22.93 -41.75
C ILE A 420 37.88 -22.15 -41.13
N LEU A 421 36.91 -22.88 -40.57
CA LEU A 421 35.76 -22.32 -39.88
C LEU A 421 35.70 -22.89 -38.46
N ASP A 422 35.52 -22.01 -37.47
CA ASP A 422 35.14 -22.44 -36.13
C ASP A 422 33.66 -22.87 -36.10
N ALA A 423 33.43 -24.18 -36.26
CA ALA A 423 32.11 -24.81 -36.19
C ALA A 423 31.77 -25.31 -34.76
N SER A 424 32.52 -24.88 -33.73
CA SER A 424 32.38 -25.42 -32.37
C SER A 424 31.02 -25.14 -31.72
N THR A 425 30.27 -24.17 -32.23
CA THR A 425 28.97 -23.77 -31.67
C THR A 425 27.80 -24.71 -31.98
N LEU A 426 27.99 -25.70 -32.87
CA LEU A 426 26.96 -26.68 -33.19
C LEU A 426 26.55 -27.49 -31.94
N GLY A 427 25.26 -27.80 -31.82
CA GLY A 427 24.77 -28.78 -30.84
C GLY A 427 25.35 -30.15 -31.16
N LYS A 428 25.88 -30.83 -30.14
CA LYS A 428 26.47 -32.16 -30.25
C LYS A 428 25.84 -33.02 -29.17
N ILE A 429 25.32 -34.18 -29.55
CA ILE A 429 24.68 -35.15 -28.67
C ILE A 429 25.29 -36.50 -29.04
N ASP A 430 25.86 -37.18 -28.05
CA ASP A 430 26.33 -38.56 -28.19
C ASP A 430 25.21 -39.49 -27.70
N ILE A 431 24.82 -40.48 -28.53
CA ILE A 431 23.69 -41.38 -28.27
C ILE A 431 24.24 -42.80 -28.14
N GLN A 432 23.96 -43.44 -27.00
CA GLN A 432 24.44 -44.78 -26.69
C GLN A 432 23.30 -45.62 -26.09
N GLY A 433 23.20 -46.87 -26.51
CA GLY A 433 22.17 -47.81 -26.08
C GLY A 433 21.93 -48.87 -27.16
N THR A 434 21.39 -50.03 -26.78
CA THR A 434 21.01 -51.08 -27.73
C THR A 434 19.95 -50.59 -28.72
N ASP A 435 19.12 -49.65 -28.28
CA ASP A 435 17.97 -49.13 -29.02
C ASP A 435 18.28 -47.74 -29.61
N ALA A 436 19.55 -47.33 -29.63
CA ALA A 436 19.93 -45.99 -30.11
C ALA A 436 19.60 -45.73 -31.59
N SER A 437 19.43 -46.80 -32.37
CA SER A 437 19.12 -46.76 -33.80
C SER A 437 17.67 -47.11 -34.15
N GLU A 438 16.91 -47.66 -33.19
CA GLU A 438 15.48 -47.98 -33.37
C GLU A 438 14.64 -46.70 -33.29
#